data_AF-A0ABD5SV70-F1
#
_entry.id   AF-A0ABD5SV70-F1
#
_cell.length_a   1.000
_cell.length_b   1.000
_cell.length_c   1.000
_cell.angle_alpha   90.00
_cell.angle_beta   90.00
_cell.angle_gamma   90.00
#
_symmetry.space_group_name_H-M   'P 1'
#
loop_
_entity.id
_entity.type
_entity.pdbx_description
1 polymer ?
#
loop_
_entity_poly.entity_id
_entity_poly.type
_entity_poly.pdbx_seq_one_letter_code
_entity_poly.pdbx_strand_id
1 'polypeptide(L)'
;MTVVDLENVTFAYGEQPAVKDVSLRVEEGDFLGLIGPNGSGKTTLLHLMLGLRSPDSGSIELFDEPVDEFDDGERIGYVSQQATNRGDSMPVTVREVVTMGRFAHAGRGRLTDEDRATVDEALE
;
A
#
# COMPACT_ATOMS: atom_id res chain seq x y z
N MET A 1 -8.75 -15.49 -5.24
CA MET A 1 -7.53 -15.48 -4.41
C MET A 1 -7.74 -14.32 -3.48
N THR A 2 -7.61 -14.56 -2.19
CA THR A 2 -7.82 -13.49 -1.22
C THR A 2 -6.59 -12.60 -1.21
N VAL A 3 -6.77 -11.32 -1.55
CA VAL A 3 -5.68 -10.33 -1.61
C VAL A 3 -5.46 -9.70 -0.25
N VAL A 4 -6.54 -9.41 0.46
CA VAL A 4 -6.53 -8.87 1.82
C VAL A 4 -7.56 -9.63 2.64
N ASP A 5 -7.17 -10.14 3.80
CA ASP A 5 -8.10 -10.69 4.80
C ASP A 5 -7.86 -10.04 6.16
N LEU A 6 -8.93 -9.53 6.78
CA LEU A 6 -8.92 -8.98 8.11
C LEU A 6 -9.91 -9.78 8.95
N GLU A 7 -9.45 -10.29 10.09
CA GLU A 7 -10.32 -10.96 11.06
C GLU A 7 -10.29 -10.24 12.41
N ASN A 8 -11.42 -9.60 12.76
CA ASN A 8 -11.66 -8.95 14.05
C ASN A 8 -10.56 -7.94 14.44
N VAL A 9 -10.11 -7.17 13.46
CA VAL A 9 -8.99 -6.24 13.62
C VAL A 9 -9.39 -5.03 14.45
N THR A 10 -8.62 -4.77 15.50
CA THR A 10 -8.73 -3.58 16.34
C THR A 10 -7.38 -2.89 16.44
N PHE A 11 -7.40 -1.56 16.39
CA PHE A 11 -6.23 -0.70 16.57
C PHE A 11 -6.63 0.64 17.21
N ALA A 12 -5.88 1.08 18.21
CA ALA A 12 -6.09 2.32 18.94
C ALA A 12 -4.86 3.24 18.95
N TYR A 13 -5.11 4.55 18.90
CA TYR A 13 -4.09 5.53 19.26
C TYR A 13 -4.26 5.85 20.75
N GLY A 14 -3.49 5.15 21.59
CA GLY A 14 -3.67 5.22 23.04
C GLY A 14 -4.96 4.52 23.46
N GLU A 15 -5.86 5.21 24.17
CA GLU A 15 -7.11 4.62 24.68
C GLU A 15 -8.27 4.69 23.67
N GLN A 16 -8.13 5.44 22.58
CA GLN A 16 -9.21 5.64 21.61
C GLN A 16 -9.03 4.74 20.37
N PRO A 17 -9.92 3.77 20.13
CA PRO A 17 -9.84 2.91 18.96
C PRO A 17 -10.11 3.72 17.68
N ALA A 18 -9.20 3.63 16.73
CA ALA A 18 -9.36 4.17 15.38
C ALA A 18 -9.97 3.13 14.43
N VAL A 19 -9.73 1.85 14.69
CA VAL A 19 -10.34 0.69 14.04
C VAL A 19 -10.79 -0.25 15.14
N LYS A 20 -12.00 -0.79 15.07
CA LYS A 20 -12.56 -1.65 16.12
C LYS A 20 -13.35 -2.80 15.50
N ASP A 21 -12.93 -4.02 15.81
CA ASP A 21 -13.59 -5.28 15.46
C ASP A 21 -13.95 -5.36 13.95
N VAL A 22 -13.03 -4.92 13.09
CA VAL A 22 -13.24 -4.92 11.64
C VAL A 22 -12.84 -6.25 11.05
N SER A 23 -13.78 -6.90 10.36
CA SER A 23 -13.50 -8.03 9.48
C SER A 23 -13.86 -7.66 8.04
N LEU A 24 -12.94 -7.89 7.11
CA LEU A 24 -13.08 -7.53 5.70
C LEU A 24 -12.23 -8.47 4.86
N ARG A 25 -12.81 -8.98 3.77
CA ARG A 25 -12.09 -9.73 2.75
C ARG A 25 -12.13 -8.99 1.43
N VAL A 26 -11.00 -8.91 0.74
CA VAL A 26 -10.86 -8.36 -0.61
C VAL A 26 -10.30 -9.44 -1.51
N GLU A 27 -11.04 -9.77 -2.56
CA GLU A 27 -10.64 -10.77 -3.54
C GLU A 27 -9.93 -10.13 -4.75
N GLU A 28 -9.15 -10.94 -5.45
CA GLU A 28 -8.58 -10.56 -6.73
C GLU A 28 -9.67 -10.09 -7.72
N GLY A 29 -9.47 -8.89 -8.29
CA GLY A 29 -10.42 -8.26 -9.21
C GLY A 29 -11.46 -7.37 -8.55
N ASP A 30 -11.51 -7.32 -7.20
CA ASP A 30 -12.42 -6.42 -6.50
C ASP A 30 -12.05 -4.95 -6.67
N PHE A 31 -13.08 -4.11 -6.70
CA PHE A 31 -12.97 -2.67 -6.59
C PHE A 31 -13.63 -2.19 -5.30
N LEU A 32 -12.81 -1.89 -4.28
CA LEU A 32 -13.27 -1.49 -2.95
C LEU A 32 -13.23 0.04 -2.76
N GLY A 33 -14.36 0.62 -2.34
CA GLY A 33 -14.44 2.02 -1.92
C GLY A 33 -14.53 2.16 -0.40
N LEU A 34 -13.55 2.79 0.24
CA LEU A 34 -13.58 3.10 1.67
C LEU A 34 -13.99 4.55 1.92
N ILE A 35 -15.22 4.77 2.38
CA ILE A 35 -15.81 6.10 2.59
C ILE A 35 -16.15 6.36 4.07
N GLY A 36 -16.13 7.63 4.46
CA GLY A 36 -16.41 8.05 5.84
C GLY A 36 -15.86 9.44 6.14
N PRO A 37 -16.29 10.08 7.24
CA PRO A 37 -15.84 11.43 7.61
C PRO A 37 -14.34 11.47 7.95
N ASN A 38 -13.75 12.66 7.97
CA ASN A 38 -12.38 12.83 8.44
C ASN A 38 -12.25 12.35 9.90
N GLY A 39 -11.18 11.60 10.19
CA GLY A 39 -10.98 10.98 11.49
C GLY A 39 -11.68 9.63 11.71
N SER A 40 -12.45 9.12 10.75
CA SER A 40 -13.16 7.82 10.88
C SER A 40 -12.26 6.58 10.80
N GLY A 41 -10.93 6.73 10.84
CA GLY A 41 -10.00 5.60 10.79
C GLY A 41 -9.63 5.08 9.39
N LYS A 42 -10.10 5.68 8.29
CA LYS A 42 -9.83 5.16 6.92
C LYS A 42 -8.35 4.97 6.59
N THR A 43 -7.55 6.01 6.83
CA THR A 43 -6.10 5.94 6.58
C THR A 43 -5.45 4.91 7.49
N THR A 44 -5.91 4.80 8.75
CA THR A 44 -5.44 3.78 9.69
C THR A 44 -5.76 2.37 9.19
N LEU A 45 -6.99 2.13 8.74
CA LEU A 45 -7.41 0.84 8.19
C LEU A 45 -6.59 0.48 6.94
N LEU A 46 -6.38 1.44 6.04
CA LEU A 46 -5.53 1.25 4.87
C LEU A 46 -4.08 0.93 5.26
N HIS A 47 -3.52 1.60 6.27
CA HIS A 47 -2.16 1.31 6.74
C HIS A 47 -2.03 -0.06 7.41
N LEU A 48 -3.06 -0.50 8.14
CA LEU A 48 -3.14 -1.86 8.70
C LEU A 48 -3.16 -2.90 7.57
N MET A 49 -4.01 -2.71 6.54
CA MET A 49 -4.06 -3.59 5.36
C MET A 49 -2.73 -3.72 4.64
N LEU A 50 -1.95 -2.63 4.59
CA LEU A 50 -0.65 -2.57 3.92
C LEU A 50 0.52 -3.06 4.79
N GLY A 51 0.27 -3.54 6.01
CA GLY A 51 1.35 -3.92 6.95
C GLY A 51 2.18 -2.76 7.49
N LEU A 52 1.77 -1.51 7.23
CA LEU A 52 2.47 -0.31 7.71
C LEU A 52 2.21 -0.04 9.20
N ARG A 53 1.26 -0.77 9.79
CA ARG A 53 0.91 -0.79 11.21
C ARG A 53 0.52 -2.22 11.59
N SER A 54 0.95 -2.67 12.77
CA SER A 54 0.44 -3.90 13.36
C SER A 54 -0.85 -3.63 14.15
N PRO A 55 -1.85 -4.52 14.11
CA PRO A 55 -3.05 -4.39 14.92
C PRO A 55 -2.77 -4.63 16.40
N ASP A 56 -3.63 -4.09 17.29
CA ASP A 56 -3.58 -4.43 18.72
C ASP A 56 -4.19 -5.82 18.99
N SER A 57 -5.16 -6.22 18.17
CA SER A 57 -5.76 -7.55 18.18
C SER A 57 -6.37 -7.91 16.82
N GLY A 58 -6.59 -9.20 16.59
CA GLY A 58 -7.06 -9.74 15.32
C GLY A 58 -5.90 -10.19 14.44
N SER A 59 -6.19 -10.59 13.20
CA SER A 59 -5.19 -10.98 12.20
C SER A 59 -5.42 -10.25 10.88
N ILE A 60 -4.32 -10.08 10.14
CA ILE A 60 -4.31 -9.50 8.81
C ILE A 60 -3.45 -10.40 7.94
N GLU A 61 -3.98 -10.79 6.78
CA GLU A 61 -3.27 -11.54 5.76
C GLU A 61 -3.25 -10.74 4.44
N LEU A 62 -2.11 -10.76 3.77
CA LEU A 62 -1.90 -10.26 2.42
C LEU A 62 -1.55 -11.43 1.52
N PHE A 63 -2.34 -11.63 0.47
CA PHE A 63 -2.13 -12.71 -0.50
C PHE A 63 -1.98 -14.10 0.14
N ASP A 64 -2.88 -14.42 1.09
CA ASP A 64 -2.89 -15.67 1.86
C ASP A 64 -1.66 -15.88 2.78
N GLU A 65 -0.92 -14.81 3.11
CA GLU A 65 0.24 -14.82 4.02
C GLU A 65 0.05 -13.80 5.16
N PRO A 66 0.47 -14.10 6.42
CA PRO A 66 0.41 -13.13 7.51
C PRO A 66 1.12 -11.83 7.15
N VAL A 67 0.49 -10.69 7.44
CA VAL A 67 0.99 -9.37 7.04
C VAL A 67 2.40 -9.05 7.56
N ASP A 68 2.77 -9.61 8.72
CA ASP A 68 4.08 -9.40 9.34
C ASP A 68 5.19 -10.27 8.71
N GLU A 69 4.83 -11.25 7.88
CA GLU A 69 5.74 -12.16 7.15
C GLU A 69 5.79 -11.84 5.64
N PHE A 70 4.88 -10.99 5.15
CA PHE A 70 4.77 -10.64 3.73
C PHE A 70 5.93 -9.77 3.23
N ASP A 71 6.75 -10.32 2.33
CA ASP A 71 7.95 -9.65 1.79
C ASP A 71 7.84 -9.27 0.28
N ASP A 72 6.70 -9.55 -0.36
CA ASP A 72 6.47 -9.36 -1.82
C ASP A 72 5.87 -7.97 -2.13
N GLY A 73 6.55 -6.93 -1.66
CA GLY A 73 6.07 -5.55 -1.72
C GLY A 73 5.86 -5.02 -3.15
N GLU A 74 6.50 -5.61 -4.17
CA GLU A 74 6.30 -5.25 -5.57
C GLU A 74 4.87 -5.49 -6.09
N ARG A 75 4.08 -6.31 -5.39
CA ARG A 75 2.65 -6.56 -5.72
C ARG A 75 1.73 -5.44 -5.28
N ILE A 76 2.22 -4.49 -4.49
CA ILE A 76 1.42 -3.45 -3.86
C ILE A 76 1.82 -2.06 -4.37
N GLY A 77 0.91 -1.43 -5.11
CA GLY A 77 1.00 0.00 -5.45
C GLY A 77 0.33 0.86 -4.38
N TYR A 78 1.08 1.73 -3.70
CA TYR A 78 0.53 2.67 -2.71
C TYR A 78 0.80 4.13 -3.06
N VAL A 79 -0.26 4.92 -3.22
CA VAL A 79 -0.18 6.37 -3.40
C VAL A 79 -0.55 7.06 -2.09
N SER A 80 0.45 7.66 -1.44
CA SER A 80 0.26 8.37 -0.17
C SER A 80 -0.53 9.66 -0.36
N GLN A 81 -1.45 9.94 0.57
CA GLN A 81 -2.23 11.19 0.61
C GLN A 81 -1.37 12.46 0.69
N GLN A 82 -0.14 12.36 1.21
CA GLN A 82 0.76 13.51 1.40
C GLN A 82 1.75 13.71 0.25
N ALA A 83 1.70 12.89 -0.80
CA ALA A 83 2.63 12.96 -1.93
C ALA A 83 2.64 14.33 -2.64
N THR A 84 1.57 15.12 -2.49
CA THR A 84 1.39 16.45 -3.09
C THR A 84 1.46 17.62 -2.10
N ASN A 85 1.62 17.38 -0.79
CA ASN A 85 1.44 18.40 0.26
C ASN A 85 2.72 19.09 0.75
N ARG A 86 3.90 18.71 0.27
CA ARG A 86 5.13 19.46 0.56
C ARG A 86 5.40 20.40 -0.62
N GLY A 87 5.33 21.70 -0.37
CA GLY A 87 5.67 22.78 -1.30
C GLY A 87 7.14 22.82 -1.73
N ASP A 88 7.88 21.73 -1.57
CA ASP A 88 9.15 21.50 -2.21
C ASP A 88 8.84 20.82 -3.55
N SER A 89 9.07 21.52 -4.64
CA SER A 89 9.20 20.91 -5.96
C SER A 89 10.18 19.75 -5.82
N MET A 90 9.66 18.52 -5.87
CA MET A 90 10.50 17.34 -6.01
C MET A 90 11.33 17.57 -7.27
N PRO A 91 12.68 17.65 -7.20
CA PRO A 91 13.52 18.03 -8.32
C PRO A 91 13.72 16.83 -9.26
N VAL A 92 12.62 16.14 -9.56
CA VAL A 92 12.55 14.96 -10.42
C VAL A 92 11.39 15.12 -11.40
N THR A 93 11.61 14.69 -12.62
CA THR A 93 10.63 14.60 -13.68
C THR A 93 9.68 13.42 -13.45
N VAL A 94 8.50 13.47 -14.09
CA VAL A 94 7.56 12.34 -14.09
C VAL A 94 8.25 11.05 -14.55
N ARG A 95 9.08 11.14 -15.59
CA ARG A 95 9.87 10.01 -16.09
C ARG A 95 10.79 9.45 -15.02
N GLU A 96 11.49 10.28 -14.25
CA GLU A 96 12.35 9.82 -13.16
C GLU A 96 11.56 9.13 -12.06
N VAL A 97 10.37 9.63 -11.70
CA VAL A 97 9.48 8.97 -10.72
C VAL A 97 9.02 7.60 -11.22
N VAL A 98 8.57 7.49 -12.47
CA VAL A 98 8.16 6.20 -13.05
C VAL A 98 9.36 5.24 -13.17
N THR A 99 10.53 5.77 -13.52
CA THR A 99 11.79 5.00 -13.57
C THR A 99 12.14 4.40 -12.20
N MET A 100 11.85 5.10 -11.10
CA MET A 100 12.12 4.57 -9.76
C MET A 100 11.39 3.25 -9.48
N GLY A 101 10.19 3.06 -10.05
CA GLY A 101 9.44 1.80 -9.95
C GLY A 101 10.18 0.60 -10.53
N ARG A 102 11.15 0.80 -11.43
CA ARG A 102 11.96 -0.27 -12.02
C ARG A 102 13.08 -0.78 -11.11
N PHE A 103 13.47 -0.02 -10.07
CA PHE A 103 14.57 -0.45 -9.20
C PHE A 103 14.28 -1.74 -8.43
N ALA A 104 13.01 -2.01 -8.10
CA ALA A 104 12.60 -3.29 -7.48
C ALA A 104 12.91 -4.50 -8.39
N HIS A 105 12.87 -4.30 -9.72
CA HIS A 105 13.08 -5.36 -10.71
C HIS A 105 14.54 -5.44 -11.22
N ALA A 106 15.32 -4.37 -11.06
CA ALA A 106 16.71 -4.29 -11.54
C ALA A 106 17.73 -4.96 -10.59
N GLY A 107 17.32 -5.33 -9.36
CA GLY A 107 18.20 -5.91 -8.35
C GLY A 107 19.41 -5.03 -8.03
N ARG A 108 20.61 -5.61 -8.02
CA ARG A 108 21.89 -4.86 -7.83
C ARG A 108 22.49 -4.34 -9.14
N GLY A 109 21.78 -4.49 -10.25
CA GLY A 109 22.23 -4.12 -11.59
C GLY A 109 21.96 -2.66 -11.96
N ARG A 110 22.27 -2.32 -13.22
CA ARG A 110 21.83 -1.06 -13.84
C ARG A 110 20.54 -1.30 -14.60
N LEU A 111 19.71 -0.26 -14.71
CA LEU A 111 18.53 -0.27 -15.57
C LEU A 111 18.90 -0.60 -17.02
N THR A 112 18.20 -1.57 -17.56
CA THR A 112 18.38 -2.12 -18.90
C THR A 112 17.58 -1.32 -19.94
N ASP A 113 17.74 -1.66 -21.22
CA ASP A 113 16.88 -1.10 -22.27
C ASP A 113 15.43 -1.60 -22.16
N GLU A 114 15.22 -2.79 -21.61
CA GLU A 114 13.89 -3.33 -21.30
C GLU A 114 13.20 -2.48 -20.23
N ASP A 115 13.91 -2.10 -19.16
CA ASP A 115 13.37 -1.20 -18.14
C ASP A 115 12.98 0.16 -18.71
N ARG A 116 13.77 0.70 -19.66
CA ARG A 116 13.46 1.95 -20.34
C ARG A 116 12.19 1.82 -21.18
N ALA A 117 12.03 0.71 -21.89
CA ALA A 117 10.83 0.43 -22.68
C ALA A 117 9.58 0.32 -21.79
N THR A 118 9.67 -0.36 -20.63
CA THR A 118 8.56 -0.41 -19.66
C THR A 118 8.20 0.97 -19.11
N VAL A 119 9.20 1.83 -18.87
CA VAL A 119 8.96 3.22 -18.44
C VAL A 119 8.28 4.03 -19.54
N ASP A 120 8.68 3.86 -20.80
CA ASP A 120 8.07 4.52 -21.94
C ASP A 120 6.59 4.11 -22.08
N GLU A 121 6.31 2.80 -22.05
CA GLU A 121 4.94 2.26 -22.10
C GLU A 121 4.06 2.79 -20.96
N ALA A 122 4.59 2.88 -19.74
CA ALA A 122 3.85 3.39 -18.58
C ALA A 122 3.56 4.91 -18.63
N LEU A 123 4.22 5.66 -19.52
CA LEU A 123 4.04 7.10 -19.71
C LEU A 123 3.12 7.45 -20.87
N GLU A 124 2.72 6.48 -21.70
CA GLU A 124 1.73 6.64 -22.79
C GLU A 124 0.28 6.58 -22.27
#